data_AF-J3L683-F1
#
_entry.id   AF-J3L683-F1
#
_cell.length_a   1.000
_cell.length_b   1.000
_cell.length_c   1.000
_cell.angle_alpha   90.00
_cell.angle_beta   90.00
_cell.angle_gamma   90.00
#
_symmetry.space_group_name_H-M   'P 1'
#
loop_
_entity.id
_entity.type
_entity.pdbx_description
1 polymer ?
#
loop_
_entity_poly.entity_id
_entity_poly.type
_entity_poly.pdbx_seq_one_letter_code
_entity_poly.pdbx_strand_id
1 'polypeptide(L)'
;MLGFAASILGEAITGKGILAQLNLETGIPIYEAEPLLLFFILFTLLGAIGALGDRGSFVDDPPTGLDKAVIAPGKGFRAALGLSEDGPLFGFTKANELFVGRLAQLGIAFSIIGEIITGKGALAQLNIETGVPINEIEPLVIFNVLFFFVAAINPGTGKFVIGEDEE
;
A
#
# COMPACT_ATOMS: atom_id res chain seq x y z
N MET A 1 -0.17 1.11 3.96
CA MET A 1 0.96 1.09 3.01
C MET A 1 2.26 0.67 3.69
N LEU A 2 2.87 1.50 4.56
CA LEU A 2 4.17 1.18 5.18
C LEU A 2 4.20 -0.15 5.94
N GLY A 3 3.18 -0.44 6.75
CA GLY A 3 3.11 -1.71 7.48
C GLY A 3 3.10 -2.94 6.56
N PHE A 4 2.44 -2.84 5.39
CA PHE A 4 2.42 -3.92 4.40
C PHE A 4 3.78 -4.08 3.72
N ALA A 5 4.39 -2.98 3.28
CA ALA A 5 5.72 -2.98 2.68
C ALA A 5 6.78 -3.53 3.65
N ALA A 6 6.73 -3.14 4.93
CA ALA A 6 7.63 -3.63 5.96
C ALA A 6 7.42 -5.11 6.28
N SER A 7 6.18 -5.60 6.29
CA SER A 7 5.85 -7.01 6.47
C SER A 7 6.52 -7.87 5.38
N ILE A 8 6.31 -7.51 4.11
CA ILE A 8 6.88 -8.23 2.97
C ILE A 8 8.41 -8.15 2.95
N LEU A 9 8.98 -6.95 3.15
CA LEU A 9 10.43 -6.77 3.16
C LEU A 9 11.09 -7.53 4.31
N GLY A 10 10.49 -7.48 5.50
CA GLY A 10 10.98 -8.20 6.67
C GLY A 10 10.99 -9.71 6.42
N GLU A 11 9.95 -10.26 5.81
CA GLU A 11 9.92 -11.68 5.45
C GLU A 11 10.94 -12.02 4.36
N ALA A 12 11.11 -11.19 3.34
CA ALA A 12 12.11 -11.40 2.30
C ALA A 12 13.54 -11.45 2.87
N ILE A 13 13.84 -10.65 3.89
CA ILE A 13 15.17 -10.61 4.53
C ILE A 13 15.35 -11.74 5.54
N THR A 14 14.33 -12.04 6.34
CA THR A 14 14.46 -12.93 7.51
C THR A 14 13.93 -14.35 7.27
N GLY A 15 13.16 -14.55 6.21
CA GLY A 15 12.41 -15.78 5.94
C GLY A 15 11.24 -16.05 6.91
N LYS A 16 10.88 -15.07 7.75
CA LYS A 16 9.83 -15.20 8.77
C LYS A 16 8.70 -14.21 8.49
N GLY A 17 7.46 -14.66 8.62
CA GLY A 17 6.29 -13.78 8.56
C GLY A 17 6.32 -12.71 9.66
N ILE A 18 5.50 -11.67 9.50
CA ILE A 18 5.54 -10.49 10.36
C ILE A 18 5.04 -10.81 11.77
N LEU A 19 4.05 -11.68 11.92
CA LEU A 19 3.53 -12.08 13.23
C LEU A 19 4.56 -12.89 13.98
N ALA A 20 5.25 -13.81 13.29
CA ALA A 20 6.36 -14.57 13.87
C ALA A 20 7.51 -13.65 14.32
N GLN A 21 7.81 -12.59 13.57
CA GLN A 21 8.82 -11.58 13.97
C GLN A 21 8.38 -10.75 15.19
N LEU A 22 7.07 -10.56 15.38
CA LEU A 22 6.49 -9.88 16.53
C LEU A 22 6.22 -10.82 17.73
N ASN A 23 6.74 -12.06 17.68
CA ASN A 23 6.55 -13.07 18.72
C ASN A 23 5.09 -13.47 18.97
N LEU A 24 4.23 -13.35 17.95
CA LEU A 24 2.83 -13.77 18.00
C LEU A 24 2.68 -15.23 17.54
N GLU A 25 1.67 -15.91 18.06
CA GLU A 25 1.34 -17.27 17.67
C GLU A 25 0.75 -17.33 16.24
N THR A 26 1.19 -18.32 15.47
CA THR A 26 0.80 -18.51 14.06
C THR A 26 0.59 -19.99 13.78
N GLY A 27 -0.20 -20.34 12.77
CA GLY A 27 -0.59 -21.73 12.49
C GLY A 27 -1.67 -22.23 13.46
N ILE A 28 -2.49 -21.31 13.98
CA ILE A 28 -3.56 -21.55 14.95
C ILE A 28 -4.91 -21.13 14.37
N PRO A 29 -6.03 -21.69 14.86
CA PRO A 29 -7.35 -21.21 14.50
C PRO A 29 -7.54 -19.72 14.85
N ILE A 30 -8.28 -18.97 14.02
CA ILE A 30 -8.49 -17.52 14.20
C ILE A 30 -9.03 -17.17 15.59
N TYR A 31 -9.90 -18.01 16.16
CA TYR A 31 -10.50 -17.73 17.47
C TYR A 31 -9.53 -17.89 18.65
N GLU A 32 -8.34 -18.46 18.42
CA GLU A 32 -7.26 -18.59 19.41
C GLU A 32 -6.24 -17.45 19.29
N ALA A 33 -6.27 -16.69 18.19
CA ALA A 33 -5.38 -15.57 17.98
C ALA A 33 -5.64 -14.42 18.95
N GLU A 34 -4.62 -13.59 19.18
CA GLU A 34 -4.71 -12.47 20.12
C GLU A 34 -5.86 -11.52 19.77
N PRO A 35 -6.76 -11.19 20.72
CA PRO A 35 -7.91 -10.33 20.44
C PRO A 35 -7.56 -8.95 19.90
N LEU A 36 -6.41 -8.38 20.31
CA LEU A 36 -5.93 -7.09 19.81
C LEU A 36 -5.54 -7.17 18.33
N LEU A 37 -4.95 -8.29 17.90
CA LEU A 37 -4.65 -8.54 16.50
C LEU A 37 -5.93 -8.68 15.68
N LEU A 38 -6.92 -9.42 16.20
CA LEU A 38 -8.24 -9.55 15.54
C LEU A 38 -8.94 -8.20 15.41
N PHE A 39 -8.87 -7.36 16.44
CA PHE A 39 -9.39 -5.99 16.39
C PHE A 39 -8.66 -5.15 15.32
N PHE A 40 -7.32 -5.24 15.25
CA PHE A 40 -6.54 -4.56 14.21
C PHE A 40 -6.96 -4.97 12.80
N ILE A 41 -7.18 -6.27 12.56
CA ILE A 41 -7.68 -6.79 11.27
C ILE A 41 -9.07 -6.21 10.97
N LEU A 42 -10.00 -6.28 11.92
CA LEU A 42 -11.36 -5.76 11.75
C LEU A 42 -11.33 -4.26 11.44
N PHE A 43 -10.59 -3.47 12.21
CA PHE A 43 -10.43 -2.03 12.00
C PHE A 43 -9.87 -1.73 10.60
N THR A 44 -8.86 -2.47 10.18
CA THR A 44 -8.23 -2.31 8.86
C THR A 44 -9.20 -2.62 7.73
N LEU A 45 -9.99 -3.68 7.84
CA LEU A 45 -11.01 -4.05 6.83
C LEU A 45 -12.13 -3.02 6.77
N LEU A 46 -12.66 -2.58 7.91
CA LEU A 46 -13.68 -1.53 7.96
C LEU A 46 -13.17 -0.21 7.38
N GLY A 47 -11.92 0.14 7.65
CA GLY A 47 -11.26 1.32 7.06
C GLY A 47 -11.10 1.19 5.54
N ALA A 48 -10.73 0.00 5.05
CA ALA A 48 -10.53 -0.24 3.62
C ALA A 48 -11.81 -0.05 2.79
N ILE A 49 -12.97 -0.38 3.35
CA ILE A 49 -14.27 -0.20 2.71
C ILE A 49 -14.93 1.15 3.02
N GLY A 50 -14.27 2.03 3.78
CA GLY A 50 -14.83 3.34 4.17
C GLY A 50 -15.91 3.30 5.27
N ALA A 51 -16.12 2.15 5.92
CA ALA A 51 -17.14 1.99 6.97
C ALA A 51 -16.82 2.77 8.27
N LEU A 52 -15.57 3.22 8.44
CA LEU A 52 -15.16 4.08 9.56
C LEU A 52 -15.37 5.59 9.29
N GLY A 53 -15.97 5.92 8.15
CA GLY A 53 -16.25 7.29 7.71
C GLY A 53 -15.50 7.64 6.43
N ASP A 54 -16.26 8.09 5.43
CA ASP A 54 -15.76 8.52 4.10
C ASP A 54 -16.36 9.89 3.74
N ARG A 55 -16.18 10.87 4.63
CA ARG A 55 -16.79 12.21 4.49
C ARG A 55 -15.93 13.09 3.60
N GLY A 56 -16.59 13.97 2.83
CA GLY A 56 -15.95 14.91 1.92
C GLY A 56 -15.50 14.26 0.61
N SER A 57 -14.84 15.02 -0.25
CA SER A 57 -14.36 14.55 -1.54
C SER A 57 -13.01 15.15 -1.89
N PHE A 58 -12.23 14.43 -2.70
CA PHE A 58 -11.03 14.99 -3.33
C PHE A 58 -11.40 15.55 -4.70
N VAL A 59 -11.03 16.80 -4.93
CA VAL A 59 -11.19 17.47 -6.22
C VAL A 59 -9.81 17.79 -6.78
N ASP A 60 -9.62 17.49 -8.05
CA ASP A 60 -8.36 17.76 -8.74
C ASP A 60 -8.08 19.26 -8.80
N ASP A 61 -6.80 19.62 -8.75
CA ASP A 61 -6.39 21.00 -8.98
C ASP A 61 -6.69 21.37 -10.44
N PRO A 62 -7.17 22.61 -10.71
CA PRO A 62 -7.38 23.04 -12.08
C PRO A 62 -6.07 22.92 -12.87
N PRO A 63 -6.10 22.43 -14.13
CA PRO A 63 -4.90 22.17 -14.89
C PRO A 63 -4.08 23.46 -15.00
N THR A 64 -2.87 23.44 -14.47
CA THR A 64 -1.89 24.48 -14.76
C THR A 64 -1.59 24.41 -16.25
N GLY A 65 -1.72 25.56 -16.92
CA GLY A 65 -1.72 25.67 -18.38
C GLY A 65 -0.62 24.87 -19.08
N LEU A 66 -1.04 24.19 -20.16
CA LEU A 66 -0.29 23.28 -21.03
C LEU A 66 0.82 23.96 -21.88
N ASP A 67 1.53 24.98 -21.37
CA ASP A 67 2.46 25.78 -22.19
C ASP A 67 3.94 25.35 -22.16
N LYS A 68 4.31 24.26 -21.49
CA LYS A 68 5.71 23.77 -21.50
C LYS A 68 5.86 22.25 -21.64
N ALA A 69 5.10 21.65 -22.54
CA ALA A 69 5.43 20.31 -23.05
C ALA A 69 6.44 20.41 -24.23
N VAL A 70 7.63 20.95 -23.96
CA VAL A 70 8.80 20.76 -24.82
C VAL A 70 9.95 20.36 -23.91
N ILE A 71 10.26 19.06 -23.89
CA ILE A 71 11.43 18.53 -23.17
C ILE A 71 12.67 19.07 -23.89
N ALA A 72 13.32 20.07 -23.28
CA ALA A 72 14.58 20.58 -23.79
C ALA A 72 15.69 19.54 -23.54
N PRO A 73 16.62 19.31 -24.50
CA PRO A 73 17.68 18.31 -24.33
C PRO A 73 18.60 18.68 -23.15
N GLY A 74 18.74 17.78 -22.18
CA GLY A 74 19.75 17.89 -21.12
C GLY A 74 19.27 18.04 -19.67
N LYS A 75 18.07 17.59 -19.26
CA LYS A 75 17.62 17.74 -17.87
C LYS A 75 17.30 16.44 -17.12
N GLY A 76 17.74 16.42 -15.85
CA GLY A 76 17.18 15.78 -14.65
C GLY A 76 16.96 14.27 -14.66
N PHE A 77 17.53 13.56 -13.66
CA PHE A 77 17.26 12.13 -13.38
C PHE A 77 15.75 11.78 -13.38
N ARG A 78 14.89 12.72 -13.00
CA ARG A 78 13.42 12.57 -12.99
C ARG A 78 12.81 12.45 -14.40
N ALA A 79 13.23 13.30 -15.34
CA ALA A 79 12.76 13.25 -16.73
C ALA A 79 13.28 12.00 -17.46
N ALA A 80 14.50 11.55 -17.13
CA ALA A 80 15.07 10.30 -17.66
C ALA A 80 14.29 9.04 -17.23
N LEU A 81 13.56 9.10 -16.11
CA LEU A 81 12.67 8.03 -15.63
C LEU A 81 11.21 8.22 -16.05
N GLY A 82 10.90 9.19 -16.92
CA GLY A 82 9.53 9.48 -17.36
C GLY A 82 8.65 10.12 -16.29
N LEU A 83 9.24 10.73 -15.26
CA LEU A 83 8.53 11.40 -14.17
C LEU A 83 8.45 12.90 -14.42
N SER A 84 7.34 13.53 -14.01
CA SER A 84 7.11 14.98 -14.11
C SER A 84 8.24 15.78 -13.45
N GLU A 85 8.77 16.79 -14.13
CA GLU A 85 9.75 17.72 -13.52
C GLU A 85 9.11 18.57 -12.42
N ASP A 86 7.84 18.94 -12.60
CA ASP A 86 7.01 19.65 -11.64
C ASP A 86 5.80 18.77 -11.24
N GLY A 87 5.55 18.61 -9.93
CA GLY A 87 4.45 17.81 -9.38
C GLY A 87 4.87 16.56 -8.58
N PRO A 88 3.90 15.77 -8.07
CA PRO A 88 4.17 14.57 -7.27
C PRO A 88 4.92 13.51 -8.09
N LEU A 89 5.74 12.69 -7.42
CA LEU A 89 6.72 11.81 -8.07
C LEU A 89 6.11 10.83 -9.09
N PHE A 90 4.83 10.47 -8.95
CA PHE A 90 4.10 9.57 -9.86
C PHE A 90 2.86 10.18 -10.51
N GLY A 91 2.63 11.50 -10.39
CA GLY A 91 1.40 12.14 -10.90
C GLY A 91 0.11 11.65 -10.23
N PHE A 92 0.19 10.97 -9.07
CA PHE A 92 -0.98 10.52 -8.32
C PHE A 92 -1.82 11.71 -7.84
N THR A 93 -3.13 11.61 -8.00
CA THR A 93 -4.08 12.45 -7.26
C THR A 93 -4.27 11.89 -5.85
N LYS A 94 -4.82 12.71 -4.94
CA LYS A 94 -5.19 12.24 -3.59
C LYS A 94 -6.18 11.08 -3.62
N ALA A 95 -7.06 11.01 -4.63
CA ALA A 95 -7.97 9.88 -4.81
C ALA A 95 -7.21 8.58 -5.18
N ASN A 96 -6.18 8.65 -6.02
CA ASN A 96 -5.33 7.50 -6.30
C ASN A 96 -4.56 7.05 -5.06
N GLU A 97 -3.99 8.00 -4.30
CA GLU A 97 -3.30 7.71 -3.04
C GLU A 97 -4.23 6.98 -2.04
N LEU A 98 -5.46 7.47 -1.87
CA LEU A 98 -6.47 6.85 -1.02
C LEU A 98 -6.76 5.41 -1.47
N PHE A 99 -6.94 5.18 -2.77
CA PHE A 99 -7.21 3.85 -3.30
C PHE A 99 -6.03 2.89 -3.09
N VAL A 100 -4.80 3.34 -3.35
CA VAL A 100 -3.58 2.56 -3.08
C VAL A 100 -3.44 2.28 -1.57
N GLY A 101 -3.84 3.23 -0.73
CA GLY A 101 -3.96 3.05 0.72
C GLY A 101 -4.90 1.91 1.10
N ARG A 102 -6.12 1.91 0.54
CA ARG A 102 -7.14 0.87 0.75
C ARG A 102 -6.69 -0.49 0.24
N LEU A 103 -6.04 -0.56 -0.92
CA LEU A 103 -5.43 -1.79 -1.43
C LEU A 103 -4.38 -2.33 -0.47
N ALA A 104 -3.51 -1.47 0.07
CA ALA A 104 -2.52 -1.89 1.04
C ALA A 104 -3.16 -2.35 2.37
N GLN A 105 -4.30 -1.77 2.78
CA GLN A 105 -5.07 -2.22 3.95
C GLN A 105 -5.62 -3.63 3.73
N LEU A 106 -6.20 -3.91 2.55
CA LEU A 106 -6.67 -5.25 2.21
C LEU A 106 -5.52 -6.26 2.16
N GLY A 107 -4.40 -5.88 1.51
CA GLY A 107 -3.20 -6.71 1.42
C GLY A 107 -2.67 -7.13 2.78
N ILE A 108 -2.46 -6.17 3.70
CA ILE A 108 -1.97 -6.49 5.04
C ILE A 108 -2.99 -7.32 5.83
N ALA A 109 -4.28 -6.97 5.80
CA ALA A 109 -5.31 -7.69 6.54
C ALA A 109 -5.38 -9.17 6.11
N PHE A 110 -5.41 -9.44 4.80
CA PHE A 110 -5.49 -10.81 4.30
C PHE A 110 -4.19 -11.58 4.51
N SER A 111 -3.03 -10.94 4.37
CA SER A 111 -1.75 -11.59 4.67
C SER A 111 -1.63 -12.00 6.14
N ILE A 112 -2.10 -11.16 7.07
CA ILE A 112 -2.12 -11.47 8.52
C ILE A 112 -3.09 -12.61 8.80
N ILE A 113 -4.31 -12.58 8.24
CA ILE A 113 -5.27 -13.68 8.41
C ILE A 113 -4.66 -15.00 7.90
N GLY A 114 -4.03 -14.96 6.73
CA GLY A 114 -3.34 -16.11 6.17
C GLY A 114 -2.20 -16.60 7.07
N GLU A 115 -1.42 -15.70 7.67
CA GLU A 115 -0.31 -16.06 8.56
C GLU A 115 -0.82 -16.67 9.88
N ILE A 116 -1.90 -16.13 10.46
CA ILE A 116 -2.56 -16.71 11.64
C ILE A 116 -2.93 -18.16 11.37
N ILE A 117 -3.63 -18.44 10.26
CA ILE A 117 -4.19 -19.77 9.98
C ILE A 117 -3.10 -20.75 9.52
N THR A 118 -2.20 -20.29 8.64
CA THR A 118 -1.28 -21.19 7.92
C THR A 118 0.13 -21.24 8.52
N GLY A 119 0.49 -20.27 9.36
CA GLY A 119 1.86 -20.12 9.87
C GLY A 119 2.85 -19.59 8.84
N LYS A 120 2.38 -19.14 7.66
CA LYS A 120 3.23 -18.67 6.56
C LYS A 120 3.04 -17.18 6.36
N GLY A 121 4.14 -16.44 6.21
CA GLY A 121 4.07 -15.01 5.94
C GLY A 121 3.50 -14.67 4.56
N ALA A 122 3.35 -13.38 4.29
CA ALA A 122 2.82 -12.84 3.05
C ALA A 122 3.58 -13.31 1.79
N LEU A 123 4.90 -13.36 1.83
CA LEU A 123 5.74 -13.75 0.70
C LEU A 123 5.61 -15.25 0.41
N ALA A 124 5.63 -16.08 1.46
CA ALA A 124 5.41 -17.52 1.34
C ALA A 124 3.99 -17.82 0.82
N GLN A 125 2.97 -17.08 1.28
CA GLN A 125 1.62 -17.18 0.74
C GLN A 125 1.57 -16.82 -0.75
N LEU A 126 2.19 -15.72 -1.17
CA LEU A 126 2.26 -15.35 -2.60
C LEU A 126 2.91 -16.43 -3.45
N ASN A 127 4.01 -17.03 -3.00
CA ASN A 127 4.65 -18.15 -3.71
C ASN A 127 3.71 -19.36 -3.87
N ILE A 128 2.96 -19.70 -2.82
CA ILE A 128 2.02 -20.84 -2.83
C ILE A 128 0.83 -20.58 -3.75
N GLU A 129 0.23 -19.40 -3.65
CA GLU A 129 -1.00 -19.07 -4.39
C GLU A 129 -0.74 -18.80 -5.88
N THR A 130 0.42 -18.21 -6.21
CA THR A 130 0.78 -17.93 -7.62
C THR A 130 1.50 -19.10 -8.30
N GLY A 131 2.11 -20.00 -7.52
CA GLY A 131 3.00 -21.04 -8.02
C GLY A 131 4.34 -20.52 -8.57
N VAL A 132 4.61 -19.21 -8.48
CA VAL A 132 5.85 -18.60 -8.98
C VAL A 132 6.96 -18.79 -7.96
N PRO A 133 8.11 -19.38 -8.36
CA PRO A 133 9.26 -19.55 -7.48
C PRO A 133 9.69 -18.25 -6.77
N ILE A 134 10.14 -18.34 -5.52
CA ILE A 134 10.48 -17.16 -4.69
C ILE A 134 11.55 -16.29 -5.36
N ASN A 135 12.56 -16.90 -6.00
CA ASN A 135 13.61 -16.17 -6.72
C ASN A 135 13.08 -15.34 -7.91
N GLU A 136 11.95 -15.72 -8.50
CA GLU A 136 11.29 -14.96 -9.57
C GLU A 136 10.32 -13.92 -9.01
N ILE A 137 9.76 -14.16 -7.81
CA ILE A 137 8.83 -13.24 -7.15
C ILE A 137 9.56 -12.10 -6.42
N GLU A 138 10.79 -12.34 -5.96
CA GLU A 138 11.62 -11.39 -5.20
C GLU A 138 11.76 -10.02 -5.89
N PRO A 139 12.09 -9.92 -7.20
CA PRO A 139 12.17 -8.62 -7.88
C PRO A 139 10.83 -7.87 -7.92
N LEU A 140 9.73 -8.58 -8.16
CA LEU A 140 8.37 -8.01 -8.18
C LEU A 140 7.96 -7.51 -6.79
N VAL A 141 8.37 -8.25 -5.77
CA VAL A 141 8.15 -7.91 -4.37
C VAL A 141 8.96 -6.69 -3.95
N ILE A 142 10.24 -6.61 -4.30
CA ILE A 142 11.07 -5.42 -4.03
C ILE A 142 10.47 -4.20 -4.74
N PHE A 143 10.04 -4.35 -5.99
CA PHE A 143 9.33 -3.30 -6.71
C PHE A 143 8.06 -2.87 -5.96
N ASN A 144 7.26 -3.82 -5.47
CA ASN A 144 6.04 -3.54 -4.71
C ASN A 144 6.32 -2.81 -3.38
N VAL A 145 7.36 -3.22 -2.65
CA VAL A 145 7.83 -2.56 -1.42
C VAL A 145 8.24 -1.11 -1.70
N LEU A 146 9.06 -0.89 -2.74
CA LEU A 146 9.47 0.46 -3.15
C LEU A 146 8.27 1.30 -3.58
N PHE A 147 7.36 0.73 -4.36
CA PHE A 147 6.13 1.38 -4.79
C PHE A 147 5.31 1.86 -3.59
N PHE A 148 5.00 0.99 -2.63
CA PHE A 148 4.20 1.36 -1.45
C PHE A 148 4.94 2.31 -0.52
N PHE A 149 6.26 2.21 -0.41
CA PHE A 149 7.07 3.15 0.38
C PHE A 149 6.99 4.56 -0.21
N VAL A 150 7.20 4.68 -1.52
CA VAL A 150 7.14 5.98 -2.19
C VAL A 150 5.72 6.53 -2.24
N ALA A 151 4.71 5.69 -2.49
CA ALA A 151 3.31 6.09 -2.46
C ALA A 151 2.90 6.62 -1.07
N ALA A 152 3.42 6.04 0.01
CA ALA A 152 3.12 6.47 1.37
C ALA A 152 3.69 7.85 1.75
N ILE A 153 4.73 8.31 1.06
CA ILE A 153 5.33 9.64 1.28
C ILE A 153 4.93 10.65 0.21
N ASN A 154 4.15 10.25 -0.80
CA ASN A 154 3.75 11.08 -1.91
C ASN A 154 2.38 11.71 -1.65
N PRO A 155 2.28 13.02 -1.35
CA PRO A 155 1.06 13.65 -0.82
C PRO A 155 -0.11 13.82 -1.82
N GLY A 156 0.05 13.34 -3.07
CA GLY A 156 -0.92 13.48 -4.17
C GLY A 156 -1.23 14.92 -4.60
N THR A 157 -1.70 15.12 -5.83
CA THR A 157 -2.32 16.40 -6.26
C THR A 157 -3.80 16.47 -5.90
N GLY A 158 -4.37 17.68 -5.89
CA GLY A 158 -5.76 17.94 -5.55
C GLY A 158 -5.97 18.36 -4.11
N LYS A 159 -7.20 18.80 -3.82
CA LYS A 159 -7.61 19.35 -2.53
C LYS A 159 -8.78 18.58 -1.94
N PHE A 160 -8.79 18.45 -0.62
CA PHE A 160 -9.93 17.92 0.10
C PHE A 160 -10.98 19.02 0.27
N VAL A 161 -12.22 18.71 -0.08
CA VAL A 161 -13.37 19.58 0.08
C VAL A 161 -14.35 18.90 1.03
N ILE A 162 -14.70 19.59 2.10
CA ILE A 162 -15.81 19.20 2.97
C ILE A 162 -17.05 19.71 2.24
N GLY A 163 -18.02 18.85 1.96
CA GLY A 163 -19.30 19.33 1.42
C GLY A 163 -19.86 20.38 2.37
N GLU A 164 -20.03 21.61 1.88
CA GLU A 164 -20.91 22.57 2.54
C GLU A 164 -22.33 22.01 2.37
N ASP A 165 -22.97 21.79 3.51
CA ASP A 165 -24.40 21.52 3.72
C ASP A 165 -25.03 20.41 2.86
N GLU A 166 -25.06 19.20 3.43
CA GLU A 166 -26.22 18.33 3.22
C GLU A 166 -27.45 19.09 3.78
N GLU A 167 -28.22 19.75 2.90
CA GLU A 167 -29.58 20.24 3.20
C GLU A 167 -30.49 19.12 3.73
#